data_AF-I2K4I5-F1
#
_entry.id   AF-I2K4I5-F1
#
_cell.length_a   1.000
_cell.length_b   1.000
_cell.length_c   1.000
_cell.angle_alpha   90.00
_cell.angle_beta   90.00
_cell.angle_gamma   90.00
#
_symmetry.space_group_name_H-M   'P 1'
#
loop_
_entity.id
_entity.type
_entity.pdbx_description
1 polymer ?
#
loop_
_entity_poly.entity_id
_entity_poly.type
_entity_poly.pdbx_seq_one_letter_code
_entity_poly.pdbx_strand_id
1 'polypeptide(L)'
;MSISSEERIEQFYRMVEENIENGMHYRDAIELAAVTVGGLITAKVSQAMAKYQEAIHPQSHLSQEEDKDALALLSMGVLWDNTYFNPIEPDTSTPLENTLAESIYFIMKYGKEEDGLNKALEANEKCEGDVESRAKAIQRVLEKV
;
A
#
# COMPACT_ATOMS: atom_id res chain seq x y z
N MET A 1 -9.47 -18.66 -19.02
CA MET A 1 -10.21 -17.77 -18.12
C MET A 1 -9.24 -16.70 -17.65
N SER A 2 -9.59 -15.42 -17.76
CA SER A 2 -8.80 -14.33 -17.16
C SER A 2 -9.08 -14.31 -15.67
N ILE A 3 -8.05 -14.52 -14.85
CA ILE A 3 -8.11 -14.35 -13.39
C ILE A 3 -8.56 -12.90 -13.09
N SER A 4 -9.53 -12.73 -12.20
CA SER A 4 -10.05 -11.40 -11.81
C SER A 4 -9.00 -10.59 -11.05
N SER A 5 -9.17 -9.25 -10.97
CA SER A 5 -8.27 -8.41 -10.16
C SER A 5 -8.30 -8.81 -8.68
N GLU A 6 -9.47 -9.19 -8.15
CA GLU A 6 -9.64 -9.69 -6.78
C GLU A 6 -8.81 -10.96 -6.52
N GLU A 7 -8.93 -11.96 -7.41
CA GLU A 7 -8.20 -13.22 -7.29
C GLU A 7 -6.68 -13.00 -7.38
N ARG A 8 -6.22 -12.06 -8.21
CA ARG A 8 -4.80 -11.69 -8.31
C ARG A 8 -4.29 -11.03 -7.04
N ILE A 9 -5.06 -10.12 -6.46
CA ILE A 9 -4.71 -9.43 -5.22
C ILE A 9 -4.62 -10.44 -4.07
N GLU A 10 -5.58 -11.35 -3.98
CA GLU A 10 -5.58 -12.40 -2.97
C GLU A 10 -4.39 -13.36 -3.15
N GLN A 11 -4.11 -13.78 -4.40
CA GLN A 11 -2.94 -14.59 -4.71
C GLN A 11 -1.63 -13.88 -4.32
N PHE A 12 -1.55 -12.57 -4.55
CA PHE A 12 -0.40 -11.75 -4.17
C PHE A 12 -0.18 -11.78 -2.65
N TYR A 13 -1.18 -11.44 -1.83
CA TYR A 13 -0.98 -11.42 -0.38
C TYR A 13 -0.66 -12.80 0.19
N ARG A 14 -1.30 -13.87 -0.28
CA ARG A 14 -0.96 -15.24 0.13
C ARG A 14 0.51 -15.56 -0.13
N MET A 15 1.02 -15.20 -1.29
CA MET A 15 2.42 -15.43 -1.64
C MET A 15 3.37 -14.57 -0.79
N VAL A 16 2.99 -13.33 -0.45
CA VAL A 16 3.75 -12.49 0.48
C VAL A 16 3.82 -13.17 1.86
N GLU A 17 2.68 -13.62 2.39
CA GLU A 17 2.61 -14.30 3.68
C GLU A 17 3.47 -15.57 3.70
N GLU A 18 3.33 -16.44 2.70
CA GLU A 18 4.12 -17.67 2.58
C GLU A 18 5.62 -17.37 2.51
N ASN A 19 6.04 -16.33 1.78
CA ASN A 19 7.44 -15.93 1.70
C ASN A 19 7.97 -15.45 3.06
N ILE A 20 7.19 -14.66 3.80
CA ILE A 20 7.56 -14.18 5.14
C ILE A 20 7.66 -15.35 6.12
N GLU A 21 6.70 -16.27 6.09
CA GLU A 21 6.72 -17.48 6.93
C GLU A 21 7.94 -18.36 6.65
N ASN A 22 8.45 -18.34 5.42
CA ASN A 22 9.71 -19.00 5.03
C ASN A 22 10.97 -18.19 5.40
N GLY A 23 10.84 -17.11 6.17
CA GLY A 23 11.96 -16.29 6.68
C GLY A 23 12.41 -15.17 5.74
N MET A 24 11.65 -14.86 4.69
CA MET A 24 11.96 -13.74 3.81
C MET A 24 11.59 -12.42 4.46
N HIS A 25 12.45 -11.40 4.30
CA HIS A 25 12.13 -10.05 4.74
C HIS A 25 10.92 -9.51 3.94
N TYR A 26 9.96 -8.86 4.62
CA TYR A 26 8.67 -8.45 4.04
C TYR A 26 8.78 -7.67 2.73
N ARG A 27 9.79 -6.80 2.60
CA ARG A 27 10.08 -6.09 1.34
C ARG A 27 10.36 -7.04 0.18
N ASP A 28 11.26 -8.01 0.39
CA ASP A 28 11.65 -8.96 -0.64
C ASP A 28 10.48 -9.88 -0.98
N ALA A 29 9.67 -10.24 0.02
CA ALA A 29 8.44 -11.02 -0.16
C ALA A 29 7.43 -10.29 -1.05
N ILE A 30 7.23 -8.98 -0.85
CA ILE A 30 6.38 -8.11 -1.68
C ILE A 30 6.92 -8.01 -3.10
N GLU A 31 8.21 -7.70 -3.28
CA GLU A 31 8.80 -7.55 -4.61
C GLU A 31 8.77 -8.87 -5.40
N LEU A 32 9.06 -10.01 -4.75
CA LEU A 32 9.00 -11.33 -5.38
C LEU A 32 7.57 -11.73 -5.76
N ALA A 33 6.61 -11.56 -4.85
CA ALA A 33 5.21 -11.86 -5.12
C ALA A 33 4.66 -10.99 -6.26
N ALA A 34 5.04 -9.72 -6.31
CA ALA A 34 4.62 -8.78 -7.34
C ALA A 34 5.10 -9.19 -8.74
N VAL A 35 6.35 -9.64 -8.86
CA VAL A 35 6.91 -10.14 -10.13
C VAL A 35 6.29 -11.48 -10.52
N THR A 36 6.03 -12.34 -9.55
CA THR A 36 5.49 -13.69 -9.79
C THR A 36 4.02 -13.66 -10.22
N VAL A 37 3.18 -12.86 -9.56
CA VAL A 37 1.77 -12.71 -9.92
C VAL A 37 1.61 -11.87 -11.20
N GLY A 38 2.45 -10.84 -11.36
CA GLY A 38 2.49 -10.02 -12.56
C GLY A 38 1.24 -9.16 -12.80
N GLY A 39 1.14 -8.60 -14.00
CA GLY A 39 -0.01 -7.78 -14.41
C GLY A 39 -0.13 -6.47 -13.63
N LEU A 40 -1.34 -6.14 -13.18
CA LEU A 40 -1.61 -4.90 -12.44
C LEU A 40 -0.85 -4.83 -11.10
N ILE A 41 -0.54 -5.98 -10.50
CA ILE A 41 0.10 -6.07 -9.18
C ILE A 41 1.49 -5.44 -9.25
N THR A 42 2.28 -5.76 -10.27
CA THR A 42 3.62 -5.19 -10.46
C THR A 42 3.57 -3.67 -10.59
N ALA A 43 2.59 -3.14 -11.34
CA ALA A 43 2.42 -1.70 -11.50
C ALA A 43 2.04 -1.01 -10.18
N LYS A 44 1.11 -1.59 -9.42
CA LYS A 44 0.66 -1.03 -8.14
C LYS A 44 1.73 -1.12 -7.04
N VAL A 45 2.49 -2.21 -6.99
CA VAL A 45 3.65 -2.34 -6.10
C VAL A 45 4.71 -1.30 -6.47
N SER A 46 5.02 -1.14 -7.76
CA SER A 46 5.97 -0.12 -8.21
C SER A 46 5.51 1.30 -7.86
N GLN A 47 4.21 1.59 -8.01
CA GLN A 47 3.61 2.87 -7.64
C GLN A 47 3.79 3.13 -6.12
N ALA A 48 3.46 2.14 -5.29
CA ALA A 48 3.64 2.22 -3.85
C ALA A 48 5.11 2.38 -3.44
N MET A 49 6.04 1.69 -4.11
CA MET A 49 7.48 1.79 -3.82
C MET A 49 8.02 3.19 -4.12
N ALA A 50 7.65 3.75 -5.28
CA ALA A 50 8.06 5.10 -5.64
C ALA A 50 7.57 6.13 -4.61
N LYS A 51 6.33 5.95 -4.12
CA LYS A 51 5.71 6.87 -3.16
C LYS A 51 6.25 6.72 -1.75
N TYR A 52 6.52 5.49 -1.32
CA TYR A 52 7.26 5.23 -0.10
C TYR A 52 8.63 5.92 -0.13
N GLN A 53 9.40 5.73 -1.22
CA GLN A 53 10.72 6.36 -1.39
C GLN A 53 10.63 7.88 -1.36
N GLU A 54 9.63 8.46 -2.02
CA GLU A 54 9.38 9.89 -1.98
C GLU A 54 9.08 10.35 -0.54
N ALA A 55 8.16 9.69 0.18
CA ALA A 55 7.74 10.09 1.52
C ALA A 55 8.85 10.02 2.59
N ILE A 56 9.85 9.15 2.41
CA ILE A 56 10.98 9.02 3.35
C ILE A 56 12.22 9.82 2.93
N HIS A 57 12.27 10.33 1.70
CA HIS A 57 13.45 11.04 1.20
C HIS A 57 13.49 12.48 1.74
N PRO A 58 14.49 12.88 2.57
CA PRO A 58 14.45 14.16 3.28
C PRO A 58 14.39 15.42 2.41
N GLN A 59 14.70 15.32 1.12
CA GLN A 59 14.64 16.46 0.19
C GLN A 59 13.40 16.44 -0.72
N SER A 60 12.53 15.44 -0.61
CA SER A 60 11.28 15.44 -1.37
C SER A 60 10.32 16.45 -0.76
N HIS A 61 9.49 17.07 -1.61
CA HIS A 61 8.43 17.94 -1.13
C HIS A 61 7.48 17.18 -0.20
N LEU A 62 7.04 15.98 -0.60
CA LEU A 62 6.15 15.14 0.19
C LEU A 62 6.66 14.85 1.61
N SER A 63 7.97 14.64 1.80
CA SER A 63 8.54 14.35 3.13
C SER A 63 8.44 15.53 4.11
N GLN A 64 8.31 16.75 3.59
CA GLN A 64 8.25 18.01 4.35
C GLN A 64 6.82 18.41 4.72
N GLU A 65 5.81 17.75 4.15
CA GLU A 65 4.41 18.01 4.43
C GLU A 65 3.99 17.40 5.78
N GLU A 66 3.10 18.08 6.49
CA GLU A 66 2.52 17.60 7.76
C GLU A 66 1.66 16.35 7.51
N ASP A 67 0.80 16.39 6.49
CA ASP A 67 -0.13 15.31 6.10
C ASP A 67 0.43 14.39 5.00
N LYS A 68 1.74 14.12 5.03
CA LYS A 68 2.45 13.37 3.98
C LYS A 68 1.84 12.01 3.62
N ASP A 69 1.24 11.30 4.58
CA ASP A 69 0.57 10.03 4.31
C ASP A 69 -0.69 10.22 3.48
N ALA A 70 -1.57 11.14 3.88
CA ALA A 70 -2.79 11.45 3.14
C ALA A 70 -2.46 11.93 1.72
N LEU A 71 -1.42 12.78 1.57
CA LEU A 71 -0.95 13.26 0.27
C LEU A 71 -0.34 12.14 -0.58
N ALA A 72 0.39 11.19 0.03
CA ALA A 72 0.92 10.03 -0.68
C ALA A 72 -0.22 9.20 -1.28
N LEU A 73 -1.22 8.85 -0.47
CA LEU A 73 -2.42 8.12 -0.87
C LEU A 73 -3.17 8.85 -1.98
N LEU A 74 -3.44 10.15 -1.80
CA LEU A 74 -4.12 10.98 -2.79
C LEU A 74 -3.40 10.96 -4.15
N SER A 75 -2.06 11.02 -4.14
CA SER A 75 -1.26 10.99 -5.38
C SER A 75 -1.16 9.61 -6.03
N MET A 76 -1.52 8.54 -5.31
CA MET A 76 -1.61 7.17 -5.86
C MET A 76 -3.00 6.84 -6.38
N GLY A 77 -4.03 7.49 -5.85
CA GLY A 77 -5.42 7.34 -6.26
C GLY A 77 -5.67 7.77 -7.71
N VAL A 78 -6.78 7.27 -8.27
CA VAL A 78 -7.19 7.49 -9.67
C VAL A 78 -7.68 8.93 -9.95
N LEU A 79 -7.71 9.78 -8.93
CA LEU A 79 -8.40 11.08 -8.96
C LEU A 79 -7.48 12.29 -9.13
N TRP A 80 -6.27 12.09 -9.66
CA TRP A 80 -5.41 13.18 -10.17
C TRP A 80 -5.79 13.58 -11.61
N ASP A 81 -7.09 13.68 -11.89
CA ASP A 81 -7.56 14.70 -12.84
C ASP A 81 -7.41 16.02 -12.08
N ASN A 82 -6.70 16.99 -12.65
CA ASN A 82 -6.39 18.33 -12.12
C ASN A 82 -7.62 19.20 -11.72
N THR A 83 -8.75 18.60 -11.38
CA THR A 83 -10.05 19.23 -11.17
C THR A 83 -10.46 19.29 -9.68
N TYR A 84 -9.95 18.41 -8.80
CA TYR A 84 -10.42 18.37 -7.39
C TYR A 84 -9.27 18.32 -6.37
N PHE A 85 -9.24 19.32 -5.48
CA PHE A 85 -8.30 19.46 -4.35
C PHE A 85 -8.84 18.92 -3.02
N ASN A 86 -10.06 18.37 -3.01
CA ASN A 86 -10.64 17.71 -1.85
C ASN A 86 -10.57 16.18 -2.05
N PRO A 87 -10.16 15.41 -1.03
CA PRO A 87 -10.28 13.96 -1.05
C PRO A 87 -11.73 13.57 -1.40
N ILE A 88 -11.88 12.63 -2.33
CA ILE A 88 -13.20 12.10 -2.69
C ILE A 88 -13.49 10.98 -1.70
N GLU A 89 -14.69 11.00 -1.09
CA GLU A 89 -15.13 9.93 -0.22
C GLU A 89 -15.01 8.58 -0.95
N PRO A 90 -14.48 7.53 -0.29
CA PRO A 90 -14.40 6.20 -0.88
C PRO A 90 -15.79 5.75 -1.33
N ASP A 91 -15.99 5.59 -2.64
CA ASP A 91 -17.19 4.95 -3.13
C ASP A 91 -17.02 3.41 -3.10
N THR A 92 -18.12 2.68 -3.24
CA THR A 92 -18.12 1.21 -3.33
C THR A 92 -17.38 0.65 -4.56
N SER A 93 -16.89 1.53 -5.44
CA SER A 93 -16.05 1.25 -6.60
C SER A 93 -14.60 1.68 -6.41
N THR A 94 -14.19 2.16 -5.22
CA THR A 94 -12.79 2.45 -4.87
C THR A 94 -11.97 1.26 -5.35
N PRO A 95 -11.17 1.42 -6.42
CA PRO A 95 -10.59 0.27 -7.08
C PRO A 95 -9.78 -0.51 -6.07
N LEU A 96 -10.01 -1.81 -5.92
CA LEU A 96 -9.24 -2.68 -5.01
C LEU A 96 -7.73 -2.55 -5.26
N GLU A 97 -7.36 -2.15 -6.47
CA GLU A 97 -6.00 -1.85 -6.90
C GLU A 97 -5.39 -0.61 -6.20
N ASN A 98 -6.20 0.37 -5.78
CA ASN A 98 -5.75 1.50 -4.96
C ASN A 98 -5.52 1.05 -3.53
N THR A 99 -6.46 0.31 -2.93
CA THR A 99 -6.30 -0.30 -1.60
C THR A 99 -5.02 -1.16 -1.52
N LEU A 100 -4.70 -1.89 -2.61
CA LEU A 100 -3.43 -2.62 -2.75
C LEU A 100 -2.21 -1.70 -2.66
N ALA A 101 -2.12 -0.65 -3.49
CA ALA A 101 -0.97 0.25 -3.48
C ALA A 101 -0.82 1.00 -2.14
N GLU A 102 -1.93 1.49 -1.59
CA GLU A 102 -1.97 2.27 -0.37
C GLU A 102 -1.57 1.43 0.86
N SER A 103 -2.06 0.19 0.98
CA SER A 103 -1.64 -0.70 2.06
C SER A 103 -0.17 -1.09 1.96
N ILE A 104 0.35 -1.37 0.76
CA ILE A 104 1.77 -1.63 0.54
C ILE A 104 2.62 -0.42 0.94
N TYR A 105 2.18 0.80 0.65
CA TYR A 105 2.87 2.03 1.08
C TYR A 105 3.04 2.07 2.60
N PHE A 106 1.97 1.81 3.38
CA PHE A 106 2.05 1.78 4.85
C PHE A 106 2.97 0.66 5.34
N ILE A 107 2.85 -0.55 4.79
CA ILE A 107 3.73 -1.69 5.12
C ILE A 107 5.19 -1.32 4.92
N MET A 108 5.53 -0.70 3.79
CA MET A 108 6.91 -0.35 3.47
C MET A 108 7.45 0.78 4.34
N LYS A 109 6.62 1.79 4.63
CA LYS A 109 7.00 2.95 5.42
C LYS A 109 7.24 2.58 6.88
N TYR A 110 6.32 1.84 7.49
CA TYR A 110 6.31 1.57 8.92
C TYR A 110 6.89 0.21 9.30
N GLY A 111 7.04 -0.74 8.37
CA GLY A 111 7.46 -2.11 8.66
C GLY A 111 8.85 -2.29 9.26
N LYS A 112 9.70 -1.25 9.28
CA LYS A 112 11.01 -1.26 9.98
C LYS A 112 10.99 -0.59 11.34
N GLU A 113 9.89 0.08 11.68
CA GLU A 113 9.80 0.80 12.94
C GLU A 113 9.53 -0.16 14.09
N GLU A 114 10.03 0.17 15.28
CA GLU A 114 9.55 -0.44 16.51
C GLU A 114 8.04 -0.15 16.63
N ASP A 115 7.27 -1.20 16.89
CA ASP A 115 5.80 -1.18 16.88
C ASP A 115 5.19 -0.81 15.52
N GLY A 116 5.84 -1.24 14.43
CA GLY A 116 5.49 -0.87 13.06
C GLY A 116 4.04 -1.18 12.65
N LEU A 117 3.45 -2.27 13.14
CA LEU A 117 2.05 -2.60 12.88
C LEU A 117 1.10 -1.52 13.44
N ASN A 118 1.22 -1.19 14.72
CA ASN A 118 0.34 -0.20 15.35
C ASN A 118 0.53 1.17 14.71
N LYS A 119 1.77 1.58 14.41
CA LYS A 119 2.03 2.85 13.73
C LYS A 119 1.46 2.91 12.32
N ALA A 120 1.52 1.80 11.57
CA ALA A 120 0.91 1.70 10.25
C ALA A 120 -0.62 1.86 10.34
N LEU A 121 -1.24 1.22 11.33
CA LEU A 121 -2.68 1.30 11.57
C LEU A 121 -3.10 2.71 12.02
N GLU A 122 -2.40 3.32 12.97
CA GLU A 122 -2.65 4.69 13.41
C GLU A 122 -2.50 5.71 12.27
N ALA A 123 -1.52 5.52 11.38
CA ALA A 123 -1.33 6.37 10.21
C ALA A 123 -2.45 6.17 9.18
N ASN A 124 -2.88 4.92 8.97
CA ASN A 124 -4.00 4.58 8.10
C ASN A 124 -5.34 5.17 8.59
N GLU A 125 -5.60 5.14 9.90
CA GLU A 125 -6.81 5.73 10.51
C GLU A 125 -6.92 7.24 10.33
N LYS A 126 -5.78 7.94 10.17
CA LYS A 126 -5.74 9.38 9.90
C LYS A 126 -5.98 9.73 8.43
N CYS A 127 -6.05 8.73 7.55
CA CYS A 127 -6.20 8.93 6.12
C CYS A 127 -7.62 8.59 5.65
N GLU A 128 -8.10 9.29 4.64
CA GLU A 128 -9.39 8.99 4.01
C GLU A 128 -9.30 7.77 3.06
N GLY A 129 -10.44 7.34 2.52
CA GLY A 129 -10.54 6.17 1.66
C GLY A 129 -10.94 4.89 2.41
N ASP A 130 -10.66 3.72 1.84
CA ASP A 130 -11.04 2.42 2.41
C ASP A 130 -10.07 2.00 3.53
N VAL A 131 -10.20 2.66 4.69
CA VAL A 131 -9.39 2.44 5.89
C VAL A 131 -9.45 0.98 6.36
N GLU A 132 -10.64 0.36 6.31
CA GLU A 132 -10.86 -0.99 6.84
C GLU A 132 -10.15 -2.04 5.99
N SER A 133 -10.30 -2.00 4.66
CA SER A 133 -9.64 -2.97 3.79
C SER A 133 -8.12 -2.78 3.81
N ARG A 134 -7.62 -1.54 3.87
CA ARG A 134 -6.18 -1.28 4.04
C ARG A 134 -5.66 -1.83 5.35
N ALA A 135 -6.38 -1.64 6.46
CA ALA A 135 -5.98 -2.16 7.76
C ALA A 135 -5.83 -3.68 7.75
N LYS A 136 -6.79 -4.41 7.14
CA LYS A 136 -6.71 -5.87 6.97
C LYS A 136 -5.48 -6.28 6.18
N ALA A 137 -5.19 -5.60 5.06
CA ALA A 137 -4.01 -5.89 4.25
C ALA A 137 -2.69 -5.60 4.99
N ILE A 138 -2.63 -4.51 5.76
CA ILE A 138 -1.47 -4.16 6.60
C ILE A 138 -1.24 -5.24 7.65
N GLN A 139 -2.29 -5.67 8.36
CA GLN A 139 -2.22 -6.72 9.38
C GLN A 139 -1.70 -8.05 8.81
N ARG A 140 -2.22 -8.48 7.66
CA ARG A 140 -1.78 -9.74 7.00
C ARG A 140 -0.26 -9.85 6.82
N VAL A 141 0.41 -8.72 6.62
CA VAL A 141 1.85 -8.67 6.41
C VAL A 141 2.59 -8.36 7.70
N LEU A 142 2.27 -7.27 8.39
CA LEU A 142 3.05 -6.78 9.53
C LEU A 142 2.82 -7.56 10.84
N GLU A 143 1.74 -8.34 10.99
CA GLU A 143 1.61 -9.26 12.13
C GLU A 143 2.64 -10.41 12.10
N LYS A 144 3.26 -10.64 10.94
CA LYS A 144 4.20 -11.74 10.68
C LYS A 144 5.68 -11.29 10.69
N VAL A 145 5.96 -10.00 10.94
CA VAL A 145 7.29 -9.36 10.87
C VAL A 145 7.78 -9.02 12.26
#